data_AF-A0A0M1J5Q4-F1
#
_entry.id   AF-A0A0M1J5Q4-F1
#
_cell.length_a   1.000
_cell.length_b   1.000
_cell.length_c   1.000
_cell.angle_alpha   90.00
_cell.angle_beta   90.00
_cell.angle_gamma   90.00
#
_symmetry.space_group_name_H-M   'P 1'
#
loop_
_entity.id
_entity.type
_entity.pdbx_description
1 polymer ?
#
loop_
_entity_poly.entity_id
_entity_poly.type
_entity_poly.pdbx_seq_one_letter_code
_entity_poly.pdbx_strand_id
1 'polypeptide(L)'
;MSTNLTSDGIIAFIPIIVAATTATLGMLGIAIKRDHFWNTTLMLGGLTLALISSVWAWQYLPTEAVTDLFIVDAHAHFYMLAILIATIACIILAYPYMQSHSGNR
;
A
#
# COMPACT_ATOMS: atom_id res chain seq x y z
N MET A 1 -20.58 20.80 -12.49
CA MET A 1 -20.02 19.57 -11.88
C MET A 1 -18.78 19.21 -12.70
N SER A 2 -17.71 19.99 -12.54
CA SER A 2 -16.49 19.84 -13.31
C SER A 2 -15.52 19.00 -12.49
N THR A 3 -15.31 17.75 -12.91
CA THR A 3 -14.23 16.89 -12.42
C THR A 3 -12.89 17.50 -12.83
N ASN A 4 -12.42 18.50 -12.08
CA ASN A 4 -11.08 19.02 -12.23
C ASN A 4 -10.14 18.01 -11.58
N LEU A 5 -9.48 17.19 -12.40
CA LEU A 5 -8.27 16.47 -12.00
C LEU A 5 -7.15 17.49 -11.79
N THR A 6 -7.28 18.31 -10.75
CA THR A 6 -6.22 19.18 -10.26
C THR A 6 -5.06 18.32 -9.78
N SER A 7 -3.83 18.83 -9.90
CA SER A 7 -2.60 18.17 -9.42
C SER A 7 -2.75 17.65 -7.99
N ASP A 8 -3.50 18.35 -7.14
CA ASP A 8 -3.75 17.98 -5.74
C ASP A 8 -4.58 16.70 -5.61
N GLY A 9 -5.55 16.49 -6.51
CA GLY A 9 -6.35 15.27 -6.55
C GLY A 9 -5.53 14.04 -6.95
N ILE A 10 -4.56 14.21 -7.86
CA ILE A 10 -3.64 13.14 -8.25
C ILE A 10 -2.73 12.77 -7.08
N ILE A 11 -2.26 13.76 -6.30
CA ILE A 11 -1.41 13.53 -5.12
C ILE A 11 -2.14 12.69 -4.05
N ALA A 12 -3.44 12.93 -3.85
CA ALA A 12 -4.26 12.16 -2.92
C ALA A 12 -4.42 10.68 -3.31
N PHE A 13 -4.31 10.34 -4.60
CA PHE A 13 -4.39 8.95 -5.08
C PHE A 13 -3.06 8.19 -5.03
N ILE A 14 -1.93 8.87 -4.84
CA ILE A 14 -0.60 8.25 -4.78
C ILE A 14 -0.53 7.04 -3.82
N PRO A 15 -1.00 7.10 -2.55
CA PRO A 15 -0.87 5.96 -1.64
C PRO A 15 -1.60 4.71 -2.16
N ILE A 16 -2.76 4.87 -2.80
CA ILE A 16 -3.53 3.77 -3.39
C ILE A 16 -2.80 3.19 -4.60
N ILE A 17 -2.26 4.03 -5.48
CA ILE A 17 -1.52 3.59 -6.66
C ILE A 17 -0.25 2.83 -6.25
N VAL A 18 0.48 3.32 -5.26
CA VAL A 18 1.68 2.65 -4.74
C VAL A 18 1.34 1.31 -4.09
N ALA A 19 0.24 1.24 -3.32
CA ALA A 19 -0.24 -0.02 -2.74
C ALA A 19 -0.64 -1.04 -3.83
N ALA A 20 -1.38 -0.61 -4.85
CA ALA A 20 -1.77 -1.47 -5.96
C ALA A 20 -0.56 -1.97 -6.77
N THR A 21 0.40 -1.09 -7.03
CA THR A 21 1.65 -1.45 -7.71
C THR A 21 2.49 -2.42 -6.87
N THR A 22 2.51 -2.25 -5.55
CA THR A 22 3.19 -3.19 -4.64
C THR A 22 2.55 -4.58 -4.71
N ALA A 23 1.21 -4.64 -4.73
CA ALA A 23 0.49 -5.91 -4.84
C ALA A 23 0.77 -6.63 -6.17
N THR A 24 0.78 -5.91 -7.30
CA THR A 24 1.09 -6.50 -8.61
C THR A 24 2.55 -6.95 -8.72
N LEU A 25 3.49 -6.15 -8.19
CA LEU A 25 4.91 -6.55 -8.12
C LEU A 25 5.12 -7.77 -7.22
N GLY A 26 4.38 -7.90 -6.13
CA GLY A 26 4.36 -9.11 -5.31
C GLY A 26 3.93 -10.34 -6.10
N MET A 27 2.82 -10.25 -6.85
CA MET A 27 2.37 -11.35 -7.71
C MET A 27 3.39 -11.71 -8.79
N LEU A 28 4.01 -10.71 -9.42
CA LEU A 28 5.02 -10.93 -10.46
C LEU A 28 6.31 -11.52 -9.87
N GLY A 29 6.71 -11.09 -8.67
CA GLY A 29 7.85 -11.63 -7.93
C GLY A 29 7.70 -13.13 -7.65
N ILE A 30 6.51 -13.55 -7.22
CA ILE A 30 6.16 -14.97 -7.03
C ILE A 30 6.27 -15.74 -8.35
N ALA A 31 5.82 -15.15 -9.46
CA ALA A 31 5.83 -15.79 -10.77
C ALA A 31 7.25 -16.01 -11.34
N ILE A 32 8.20 -15.12 -11.03
CA ILE A 32 9.58 -15.21 -11.54
C ILE A 32 10.43 -16.16 -10.71
N LYS A 33 10.41 -16.02 -9.38
CA LYS A 33 11.27 -16.82 -8.49
C LYS A 33 10.50 -17.17 -7.22
N ARG A 34 10.21 -18.45 -7.06
CA ARG A 34 9.49 -19.01 -5.90
C ARG A 34 10.40 -19.14 -4.67
N ASP A 35 10.97 -18.01 -4.23
CA ASP A 35 11.81 -17.91 -3.04
C ASP A 35 11.08 -17.07 -1.98
N HIS A 36 10.77 -17.72 -0.85
CA HIS A 36 10.00 -17.13 0.23
C HIS A 36 10.69 -15.92 0.86
N PHE A 37 12.03 -15.91 0.91
CA PHE A 37 12.76 -14.77 1.47
C PHE A 37 12.68 -13.56 0.55
N TRP A 38 12.88 -13.76 -0.76
CA TRP A 38 12.83 -12.69 -1.75
C TRP A 38 11.45 -12.07 -1.89
N ASN A 39 10.39 -12.89 -1.89
CA ASN A 39 9.04 -12.35 -2.01
C ASN A 39 8.64 -11.54 -0.76
N THR A 40 9.05 -11.99 0.43
CA THR A 40 8.72 -11.31 1.69
C THR A 40 9.43 -9.97 1.81
N THR A 41 10.71 -9.89 1.44
CA THR A 41 11.47 -8.62 1.48
C THR A 41 10.97 -7.63 0.44
N LEU A 42 10.57 -8.11 -0.75
CA LEU A 42 9.97 -7.27 -1.80
C LEU A 42 8.64 -6.66 -1.33
N MET A 43 7.75 -7.49 -0.76
CA MET A 43 6.48 -7.03 -0.22
C MET A 43 6.66 -6.04 0.94
N LEU A 44 7.56 -6.34 1.88
CA LEU A 44 7.84 -5.47 3.02
C LEU A 44 8.43 -4.12 2.56
N GLY A 45 9.33 -4.15 1.57
CA GLY A 45 9.92 -2.95 0.97
C GLY A 45 8.88 -2.07 0.29
N GLY A 46 8.03 -2.66 -0.58
CA GLY A 46 6.99 -1.89 -1.27
C GLY A 46 5.94 -1.32 -0.32
N LEU A 47 5.57 -2.07 0.72
CA LEU A 47 4.57 -1.60 1.70
C LEU A 47 5.14 -0.52 2.64
N THR A 48 6.43 -0.58 2.96
CA THR A 48 7.13 0.49 3.68
C THR A 48 7.21 1.76 2.83
N LEU A 49 7.49 1.62 1.53
CA LEU A 49 7.49 2.74 0.59
C LEU A 49 6.08 3.35 0.47
N ALA A 50 5.03 2.53 0.40
CA ALA A 50 3.64 2.98 0.44
C ALA A 50 3.31 3.77 1.71
N LEU A 51 3.80 3.32 2.87
CA LEU A 51 3.62 4.01 4.14
C LEU A 51 4.33 5.37 4.13
N ILE A 52 5.59 5.43 3.69
CA ILE A 52 6.34 6.69 3.56
C ILE A 52 5.61 7.64 2.60
N SER A 53 5.12 7.12 1.48
CA SER A 53 4.37 7.89 0.50
C SER A 53 3.06 8.44 1.06
N SER A 54 2.34 7.65 1.87
CA SER A 54 1.14 8.13 2.59
C SER A 54 1.49 9.25 3.56
N VAL A 55 2.55 9.10 4.37
CA VAL A 55 2.99 10.14 5.31
C VAL A 55 3.37 11.44 4.59
N TRP A 56 4.01 11.34 3.42
CA TRP A 56 4.29 12.51 2.58
C TRP A 56 3.01 13.15 2.03
N ALA A 57 2.03 12.36 1.61
CA ALA A 57 0.74 12.86 1.11
C ALA A 57 -0.07 13.60 2.20
N TRP A 58 0.21 13.37 3.50
CA TRP A 58 -0.40 14.16 4.59
C TRP A 58 -0.13 15.67 4.46
N GLN A 59 1.03 16.06 3.95
CA GLN A 59 1.41 17.48 3.80
C GLN A 59 0.62 18.18 2.69
N TYR A 60 0.02 17.41 1.78
CA TYR A 60 -0.70 17.88 0.61
C TYR A 60 -2.17 17.50 0.66
N LEU A 61 -2.73 17.35 1.88
CA LEU A 61 -4.13 16.94 2.05
C LEU A 61 -5.05 17.97 1.35
N PRO A 62 -5.73 17.58 0.26
CA PRO A 62 -6.66 18.49 -0.38
C PRO A 62 -7.88 18.64 0.54
N THR A 63 -8.29 19.87 0.81
CA THR A 63 -9.50 20.18 1.60
C THR A 63 -10.82 19.91 0.85
N GLU A 64 -10.73 19.46 -0.40
CA GLU A 64 -11.84 19.32 -1.34
C GLU A 64 -11.99 17.86 -1.79
N ALA A 65 -13.22 17.46 -2.16
CA ALA A 65 -13.52 16.14 -2.69
C ALA A 65 -12.74 15.90 -4.00
N VAL A 66 -11.89 14.89 -4.02
CA VAL A 66 -11.04 14.54 -5.17
C VAL A 66 -11.88 14.03 -6.34
N THR A 67 -12.97 13.31 -6.02
CA THR A 67 -14.06 12.96 -6.93
C THR A 67 -15.37 12.86 -6.13
N ASP A 68 -16.54 12.88 -6.77
CA ASP A 68 -17.84 12.72 -6.07
C ASP A 68 -17.96 11.41 -5.27
N LEU A 69 -17.12 10.40 -5.57
CA LEU A 69 -17.13 9.10 -4.90
C LEU A 69 -16.00 8.96 -3.86
N PHE A 70 -14.99 9.83 -3.89
CA PHE A 70 -13.78 9.67 -3.08
C PHE A 70 -13.41 11.00 -2.39
N ILE A 71 -13.65 11.02 -1.09
CA ILE A 71 -13.31 12.12 -0.19
C ILE A 71 -12.14 11.66 0.67
N VAL A 72 -11.05 12.43 0.65
CA VAL A 72 -9.87 12.19 1.49
C VAL A 72 -9.84 13.28 2.56
N ASP A 73 -10.31 12.94 3.76
CA ASP A 73 -10.16 13.77 4.95
C ASP A 73 -9.06 13.23 5.86
N ALA A 74 -8.76 13.96 6.94
CA ALA A 74 -7.77 13.54 7.92
C ALA A 74 -8.11 12.17 8.55
N HIS A 75 -9.40 11.85 8.68
CA HIS A 75 -9.87 10.58 9.21
C HIS A 75 -9.57 9.43 8.23
N ALA A 76 -9.95 9.54 6.96
CA ALA A 76 -9.65 8.57 5.92
C ALA A 76 -8.14 8.30 5.83
N HIS A 77 -7.32 9.36 5.93
CA HIS A 77 -5.87 9.21 5.91
C HIS A 77 -5.33 8.42 7.12
N PHE A 78 -5.87 8.66 8.32
CA PHE A 78 -5.53 7.87 9.50
C PHE A 78 -5.85 6.37 9.30
N TYR A 79 -7.03 6.05 8.76
CA TYR A 79 -7.40 4.66 8.48
C TYR A 79 -6.54 4.02 7.39
N MET A 80 -6.12 4.77 6.37
CA MET A 80 -5.17 4.28 5.37
C MET A 80 -3.83 3.89 6.00
N LEU A 81 -3.29 4.73 6.88
CA LEU A 81 -2.06 4.41 7.63
C LEU A 81 -2.24 3.18 8.53
N ALA A 82 -3.37 3.10 9.24
CA ALA A 82 -3.67 1.97 10.12
C ALA A 82 -3.73 0.64 9.34
N ILE A 83 -4.37 0.63 8.17
CA ILE A 83 -4.45 -0.55 7.29
C ILE A 83 -3.06 -0.95 6.76
N LEU A 84 -2.23 0.02 6.36
CA LEU A 84 -0.87 -0.25 5.91
C LEU A 84 -0.03 -0.89 7.02
N ILE A 85 -0.07 -0.33 8.24
CA ILE A 85 0.65 -0.88 9.41
C ILE A 85 0.14 -2.30 9.75
N ALA A 86 -1.17 -2.51 9.76
CA ALA A 86 -1.76 -3.82 10.02
C ALA A 86 -1.32 -4.85 8.97
N THR A 87 -1.21 -4.43 7.70
CA THR A 87 -0.75 -5.29 6.62
C THR A 87 0.74 -5.64 6.78
N ILE A 88 1.59 -4.68 7.19
CA ILE A 88 3.00 -4.94 7.52
C ILE A 88 3.09 -5.97 8.65
N ALA A 89 2.31 -5.80 9.72
CA ALA A 89 2.27 -6.75 10.83
C ALA A 89 1.82 -8.15 10.38
N CYS A 90 0.79 -8.25 9.52
CA CYS A 90 0.38 -9.52 8.93
C CYS A 90 1.51 -10.20 8.15
N ILE A 91 2.27 -9.47 7.32
CA ILE A 91 3.39 -10.04 6.55
C ILE A 91 4.49 -10.56 7.49
N ILE A 92 4.84 -9.77 8.52
CA ILE A 92 5.87 -10.15 9.50
C ILE A 92 5.47 -11.41 10.26
N LEU A 93 4.20 -11.54 10.66
CA LEU A 93 3.69 -12.73 11.35
C LEU A 93 3.52 -13.92 10.41
N ALA A 94 3.11 -13.68 9.16
CA ALA A 94 2.91 -14.72 8.16
C ALA A 94 4.24 -15.36 7.72
N TYR A 95 5.34 -14.62 7.70
CA TYR A 95 6.65 -15.16 7.31
C TYR A 95 7.11 -16.37 8.15
N PRO A 96 7.23 -16.29 9.49
CA PRO A 96 7.59 -17.44 10.32
C PRO A 96 6.48 -18.50 10.33
N TYR A 97 5.21 -18.11 10.23
CA TYR A 97 4.10 -19.06 10.15
C TYR A 97 4.21 -19.96 8.91
N MET A 98 4.45 -19.37 7.74
CA MET A 98 4.64 -20.07 6.47
C MET A 98 5.95 -20.86 6.47
N GLN A 99 7.03 -20.34 7.05
CA GLN A 99 8.31 -21.04 7.17
C GLN A 99 8.23 -22.27 8.09
N SER A 100 7.42 -22.20 9.15
CA SER A 100 7.17 -23.30 10.09
C SER A 100 6.24 -24.38 9.51
N HIS A 101 5.54 -24.11 8.40
CA HIS A 101 4.61 -25.05 7.81
C HIS A 101 5.35 -26.00 6.85
N SER A 102 5.42 -27.28 7.18
CA SER A 102 6.09 -28.33 6.39
C SER A 102 5.37 -28.73 5.09
N GLY A 103 4.39 -27.93 4.66
CA GLY A 103 3.55 -28.17 3.49
C GLY A 103 4.24 -27.83 2.17
N ASN A 104 5.02 -28.79 1.68
CA ASN A 104 5.47 -28.98 0.29
C ASN A 104 6.68 -28.15 -0.21
N ARG A 105 7.87 -28.74 -0.03
CA ARG A 105 9.12 -28.42 -0.76
C ARG A 105 8.89 -28.29 -2.26
#